data_AF-X1CF66-F1
#
_entry.id   AF-X1CF66-F1
#
_cell.length_a   1.000
_cell.length_b   1.000
_cell.length_c   1.000
_cell.angle_alpha   90.00
_cell.angle_beta   90.00
_cell.angle_gamma   90.00
#
_symmetry.space_group_name_H-M   'P 1'
#
loop_
_entity.id
_entity.type
_entity.pdbx_description
1 polymer ?
#
loop_
_entity_poly.entity_id
_entity_poly.type
_entity_poly.pdbx_seq_one_letter_code
_entity_poly.pdbx_strand_id
1 'polypeptide(L)'
;VPILLFIYIAFFAFSQGAVIWVFISEVFPNQVRAGGQALGSFTHWFMAALIAFSFPSISEKLGGGTTFLIFAIMMVLQLLFVLRLMPETKGKSLENIQSELSSEKKTG
;
A
#
# COMPACT_ATOMS: atom_id res chain seq x y z
N VAL A 1 18.09 -19.67 2.44
CA VAL A 1 16.76 -19.29 1.91
C VAL A 1 15.73 -19.02 3.00
N PRO A 2 15.50 -19.88 4.02
CA PRO A 2 14.43 -19.67 5.01
C PRO A 2 14.60 -18.42 5.89
N ILE A 3 15.83 -18.14 6.34
CA ILE A 3 16.11 -16.98 7.22
C ILE A 3 15.80 -15.66 6.51
N LEU A 4 16.25 -15.50 5.26
CA LEU A 4 15.97 -14.29 4.46
C LEU A 4 14.47 -14.12 4.22
N LEU A 5 13.76 -15.22 3.99
CA LEU A 5 12.30 -15.21 3.85
C LEU A 5 11.61 -14.78 5.16
N PHE A 6 12.03 -15.29 6.32
CA PHE A 6 11.46 -14.88 7.61
C PHE A 6 11.74 -13.42 7.94
N ILE A 7 12.95 -12.94 7.64
CA ILE A 7 13.30 -11.52 7.79
C ILE A 7 12.38 -10.67 6.91
N TYR A 8 12.21 -11.06 5.64
CA TYR A 8 11.29 -10.38 4.73
C TYR A 8 9.85 -10.35 5.27
N ILE A 9 9.32 -11.49 5.74
CA ILE A 9 7.97 -11.59 6.30
C ILE A 9 7.82 -10.68 7.53
N ALA A 10 8.81 -10.65 8.42
CA ALA A 10 8.79 -9.80 9.61
C ALA A 10 8.72 -8.31 9.23
N PHE A 11 9.60 -7.84 8.34
CA PHE A 11 9.56 -6.46 7.86
C PHE A 11 8.26 -6.12 7.14
N PHE A 12 7.74 -7.03 6.32
CA PHE A 12 6.46 -6.85 5.65
C PHE A 12 5.31 -6.72 6.66
N ALA A 13 5.25 -7.59 7.67
CA ALA A 13 4.19 -7.61 8.67
C ALA A 13 4.11 -6.29 9.46
N PHE A 14 5.24 -5.74 9.90
CA PHE A 14 5.28 -4.45 10.61
C PHE A 14 4.99 -3.25 9.71
N SER A 15 5.28 -3.34 8.41
CA SER A 15 5.09 -2.24 7.46
C SER A 15 3.78 -2.42 6.68
N GLN A 16 3.86 -2.83 5.42
CA GLN A 16 2.74 -2.94 4.49
C GLN A 16 1.62 -3.87 5.00
N GLY A 17 1.95 -4.88 5.81
CA GLY A 17 0.98 -5.82 6.37
C GLY A 17 0.02 -5.19 7.38
N ALA A 18 0.44 -4.16 8.12
CA ALA A 18 -0.38 -3.48 9.12
C ALA A 18 -0.79 -2.06 8.66
N VAL A 19 0.17 -1.30 8.14
CA VAL A 19 0.01 0.14 7.87
C VAL A 19 -1.05 0.41 6.80
N ILE A 20 -1.16 -0.43 5.77
CA ILE A 20 -2.15 -0.22 4.69
C ILE A 20 -3.58 -0.20 5.22
N TRP A 21 -3.90 -1.09 6.16
CA TRP A 21 -5.24 -1.23 6.73
C TRP A 21 -5.57 -0.09 7.69
N VAL A 22 -4.58 0.35 8.48
CA VAL A 22 -4.70 1.53 9.32
C VAL A 22 -4.95 2.77 8.44
N PHE A 23 -4.12 2.97 7.42
CA PHE A 23 -4.22 4.14 6.55
C PHE A 23 -5.56 4.19 5.78
N ILE A 24 -6.01 3.07 5.21
CA ILE A 24 -7.34 2.97 4.57
C ILE A 24 -8.46 3.35 5.55
N SER A 25 -8.31 3.09 6.85
CA SER A 25 -9.32 3.45 7.84
C SER A 25 -9.29 4.93 8.25
N GLU A 26 -8.14 5.60 8.10
CA GLU A 26 -7.89 6.97 8.57
C GLU A 26 -8.04 8.04 7.48
N VAL A 27 -7.75 7.69 6.21
CA VAL A 27 -7.72 8.63 5.09
C VAL A 27 -9.12 9.10 4.64
N PHE A 28 -10.16 8.30 4.90
CA PHE A 28 -11.53 8.65 4.48
C PHE A 28 -12.31 9.37 5.57
N PRO A 29 -13.08 10.42 5.22
CA PRO A 29 -13.89 11.13 6.19
C PRO A 29 -15.03 10.24 6.70
N ASN A 30 -15.46 10.46 7.94
CA ASN A 30 -16.41 9.60 8.66
C ASN A 30 -17.68 9.28 7.86
N GLN A 31 -18.18 10.22 7.05
CA GLN A 31 -19.40 10.07 6.25
C GLN A 31 -19.30 8.99 5.17
N VAL A 32 -18.11 8.76 4.59
CA VAL A 32 -17.87 7.80 3.50
C VAL A 32 -16.90 6.70 3.89
N ARG A 33 -16.45 6.68 5.16
CA ARG A 33 -15.41 5.78 5.65
C ARG A 33 -15.69 4.31 5.36
N ALA A 34 -16.92 3.86 5.56
CA ALA A 34 -17.30 2.47 5.27
C ALA A 34 -17.15 2.13 3.77
N GLY A 35 -17.60 3.02 2.87
CA GLY A 35 -17.46 2.84 1.44
C GLY A 35 -16.01 2.92 0.96
N GLY A 36 -15.23 3.86 1.52
CA GLY A 36 -13.80 3.98 1.24
C GLY A 36 -13.00 2.75 1.67
N GLN A 37 -13.30 2.21 2.86
CA GLN A 37 -12.70 0.96 3.33
C GLN A 37 -13.07 -0.24 2.45
N ALA A 38 -14.34 -0.35 2.03
CA ALA A 38 -14.78 -1.42 1.13
C ALA A 38 -14.05 -1.33 -0.23
N LEU A 39 -13.98 -0.14 -0.83
CA LEU A 39 -13.28 0.08 -2.09
C LEU A 39 -11.78 -0.22 -1.96
N GLY A 40 -11.13 0.30 -0.92
CA GLY A 40 -9.70 0.07 -0.67
C GLY A 40 -9.38 -1.42 -0.48
N SER A 41 -10.19 -2.12 0.32
CA SER A 41 -10.06 -3.56 0.54
C SER A 41 -10.27 -4.35 -0.76
N PHE A 42 -11.29 -3.99 -1.54
CA PHE A 42 -11.55 -4.61 -2.83
C PHE A 42 -10.39 -4.41 -3.80
N THR A 43 -9.89 -3.18 -3.94
CA THR A 43 -8.73 -2.88 -4.80
C THR A 43 -7.52 -3.70 -4.37
N HIS A 44 -7.24 -3.78 -3.06
CA HIS A 44 -6.13 -4.58 -2.54
C HIS A 44 -6.25 -6.06 -2.93
N TRP A 45 -7.38 -6.70 -2.62
CA TRP A 45 -7.57 -8.12 -2.89
C TRP A 45 -7.66 -8.44 -4.39
N PHE A 46 -8.26 -7.56 -5.17
CA PHE A 46 -8.32 -7.70 -6.62
C PHE A 46 -6.93 -7.64 -7.26
N MET A 47 -6.10 -6.67 -6.86
CA MET A 47 -4.71 -6.59 -7.33
C MET A 47 -3.86 -7.76 -6.83
N ALA A 48 -4.06 -8.22 -5.58
CA ALA A 48 -3.38 -9.40 -5.04
C ALA A 48 -3.71 -10.65 -5.86
N ALA A 49 -4.98 -10.86 -6.21
CA ALA A 49 -5.40 -11.97 -7.07
C ALA A 49 -4.77 -11.85 -8.47
N LEU A 50 -4.79 -10.67 -9.07
CA LEU A 50 -4.20 -10.43 -10.39
C LEU A 50 -2.70 -10.74 -10.40
N ILE A 51 -1.96 -10.32 -9.38
CA ILE A 51 -0.53 -10.65 -9.23
C ILE A 51 -0.35 -12.16 -9.02
N ALA A 52 -1.11 -12.79 -8.12
CA ALA A 52 -1.00 -14.22 -7.85
C ALA A 52 -1.23 -15.08 -9.09
N PHE A 53 -2.20 -14.73 -9.94
CA PHE A 53 -2.49 -15.48 -11.17
C PHE A 53 -1.54 -15.16 -12.32
N SER A 54 -1.04 -13.93 -12.43
CA SER A 54 -0.11 -13.54 -13.50
C SER A 54 1.35 -13.92 -13.21
N PHE A 55 1.74 -14.01 -11.93
CA PHE A 55 3.13 -14.24 -11.53
C PHE A 55 3.76 -15.49 -12.15
N PRO A 56 3.13 -16.69 -12.15
CA PRO A 56 3.73 -17.88 -12.75
C PRO A 56 4.04 -17.68 -14.24
N SER A 57 3.11 -17.10 -15.01
CA SER A 57 3.29 -16.87 -16.45
C SER A 57 4.39 -15.85 -16.74
N ILE A 58 4.48 -14.79 -15.93
CA ILE A 58 5.52 -13.77 -16.07
C ILE A 58 6.89 -14.37 -15.69
N SER A 59 6.96 -15.11 -14.59
CA SER A 59 8.19 -15.73 -14.11
C SER A 59 8.72 -16.81 -15.04
N GLU A 60 7.85 -17.55 -15.72
CA GLU A 60 8.24 -18.54 -16.73
C GLU A 60 8.86 -17.86 -17.96
N LYS A 61 8.29 -16.74 -18.41
CA LYS A 61 8.74 -16.02 -19.62
C LYS A 61 9.99 -15.16 -19.40
N LEU A 62 10.07 -14.47 -18.26
CA LEU A 62 11.14 -13.50 -17.96
C LEU A 62 12.23 -14.05 -17.05
N GLY A 63 12.00 -15.22 -16.45
CA GLY A 63 12.82 -15.78 -15.39
C GLY A 63 12.55 -15.13 -14.02
N GLY A 64 12.78 -15.90 -12.95
CA GLY A 64 12.52 -15.46 -11.58
C GLY A 64 13.31 -14.20 -11.19
N GLY A 65 14.60 -14.13 -11.54
CA GLY A 65 15.47 -12.99 -11.20
C GLY A 65 14.95 -11.66 -11.77
N THR A 66 14.64 -11.62 -13.06
CA THR A 66 14.07 -10.43 -13.73
C THR A 66 12.71 -10.08 -13.14
N THR A 67 11.88 -11.08 -12.85
CA THR A 67 10.54 -10.88 -12.29
C THR A 67 10.62 -10.23 -10.91
N PHE A 68 11.48 -10.74 -10.01
CA PHE A 68 11.71 -10.14 -8.70
C PHE A 68 12.36 -8.75 -8.78
N LEU A 69 13.22 -8.49 -9.78
CA LEU A 69 13.77 -7.15 -10.00
C LEU A 69 12.68 -6.13 -10.34
N ILE A 70 11.69 -6.51 -11.16
CA ILE A 70 10.52 -5.65 -11.46
C ILE A 70 9.78 -5.32 -10.16
N PHE A 71 9.47 -6.32 -9.31
CA PHE A 71 8.82 -6.08 -8.02
C PHE A 71 9.68 -5.20 -7.10
N ALA A 72 11.00 -5.38 -7.08
CA ALA A 72 11.90 -4.53 -6.31
C ALA A 72 11.86 -3.06 -6.77
N ILE A 73 11.83 -2.80 -8.08
CA ILE A 73 11.67 -1.45 -8.62
C ILE A 73 10.31 -0.86 -8.21
N MET A 74 9.23 -1.64 -8.29
CA MET A 74 7.90 -1.20 -7.84
C MET A 74 7.87 -0.86 -6.35
N MET A 75 8.61 -1.59 -5.50
CA MET A 75 8.75 -1.26 -4.08
C MET A 75 9.45 0.08 -3.86
N VAL A 76 10.46 0.42 -4.68
CA VAL A 76 11.11 1.74 -4.64
C VAL A 76 10.13 2.83 -5.06
N LEU A 77 9.35 2.63 -6.13
CA LEU A 77 8.33 3.59 -6.56
C LEU A 77 7.26 3.80 -5.48
N GLN A 78 6.83 2.71 -4.82
CA GLN A 78 5.89 2.78 -3.71
C GLN A 78 6.47 3.56 -2.52
N LEU A 79 7.74 3.37 -2.19
CA LEU A 79 8.41 4.15 -1.15
C LEU A 79 8.42 5.65 -1.51
N LEU A 80 8.76 6.00 -2.75
CA LEU A 80 8.75 7.39 -3.21
C LEU A 80 7.35 8.01 -3.19
N PHE A 81 6.33 7.21 -3.51
CA PHE A 81 4.94 7.63 -3.43
C PHE A 81 4.52 7.91 -1.98
N VAL A 82 4.81 7.00 -1.05
CA VAL A 82 4.53 7.20 0.38
C VAL A 82 5.23 8.45 0.92
N LEU A 83 6.51 8.63 0.62
CA LEU A 83 7.29 9.78 1.13
C LEU A 83 6.83 11.14 0.60
N ARG A 84 6.18 11.19 -0.57
CA ARG A 84 5.82 12.46 -1.21
C ARG A 84 4.33 12.78 -1.19
N LEU A 85 3.47 11.76 -1.25
CA LEU A 85 2.03 11.96 -1.44
C LEU A 85 1.18 11.51 -0.26
N MET A 86 1.70 10.65 0.62
CA MET A 86 0.92 10.17 1.76
C MET A 86 1.11 11.08 2.97
N PRO A 87 0.05 11.68 3.53
CA PRO A 87 0.15 12.46 4.76
C PRO A 87 0.46 11.56 5.95
N GLU A 88 1.21 12.09 6.91
CA GLU A 88 1.40 11.44 8.21
C GLU A 88 0.11 11.50 9.02
N THR A 89 -0.42 10.34 9.41
CA THR A 89 -1.69 10.21 10.16
C THR A 89 -1.47 9.88 11.64
N LYS A 90 -0.26 9.48 12.03
CA LYS A 90 0.05 9.03 13.39
C LYS A 90 -0.24 10.11 14.44
N GLY A 91 -1.06 9.75 15.43
CA GLY A 91 -1.36 10.61 16.57
C GLY A 91 -2.26 11.80 16.26
N LYS A 92 -2.85 11.85 15.05
CA LYS A 92 -3.82 12.88 14.67
C LYS A 92 -5.26 12.36 14.83
N SER A 93 -6.18 13.25 15.16
CA SER A 93 -7.62 12.93 15.06
C SER A 93 -8.02 12.81 13.59
N LEU A 94 -9.07 12.04 13.31
CA LEU A 94 -9.62 11.91 11.95
C LEU A 94 -10.05 13.28 11.41
N GLU A 95 -10.64 14.12 12.25
CA GLU A 95 -11.06 15.47 11.88
C GLU A 95 -9.88 16.34 11.43
N ASN A 96 -8.74 16.25 12.13
CA ASN A 96 -7.53 16.98 11.75
C ASN A 96 -6.97 16.49 10.41
N ILE A 97 -6.89 15.16 10.22
CA ILE A 97 -6.44 14.55 8.95
C ILE A 97 -7.30 15.05 7.77
N GLN A 98 -8.62 15.10 7.96
CA GLN A 98 -9.52 15.58 6.91
C GLN A 98 -9.38 17.08 6.62
N SER A 99 -9.12 17.88 7.65
CA SER A 99 -8.86 19.31 7.47
C SER A 99 -7.59 19.56 6.65
N GLU A 100 -6.52 18.80 6.91
CA GLU A 100 -5.25 18.88 6.19
C GLU A 100 -5.44 18.50 4.72
N LEU A 101 -6.02 17.31 4.46
CA LEU A 101 -6.32 16.81 3.11
C LEU A 101 -7.25 17.74 2.30
N SER A 102 -8.17 18.43 2.98
CA SER A 102 -9.07 19.41 2.34
C SER A 102 -8.40 20.76 2.08
N SER A 103 -7.43 21.15 2.92
CA SER A 103 -6.71 22.42 2.81
C SER A 103 -5.65 22.40 1.70
N GLU A 104 -5.03 21.25 1.45
CA GLU A 104 -4.07 21.03 0.35
C GLU A 104 -4.69 21.31 -1.02
N LYS A 105 -6.02 21.14 -1.16
CA LYS A 105 -6.76 21.49 -2.39
C LYS A 105 -6.89 22.99 -2.67
N LYS A 106 -6.52 23.89 -1.75
CA LYS A 106 -6.65 25.35 -1.93
C LYS A 106 -5.35 26.06 -2.33
N THR A 107 -4.24 25.34 -2.51
CA THR A 107 -2.92 25.93 -2.81
C THR A 107 -2.31 25.41 -4.12
N GLY A 108 -3.16 25.08 -5.10
CA GLY A 108 -2.78 24.81 -6.49
C GLY A 108 -3.33 25.88 -7.42
#